data_AF-A0A7S4LBL6-F1
#
_entry.id   AF-A0A7S4LBL6-F1
#
_cell.length_a   1.000
_cell.length_b   1.000
_cell.length_c   1.000
_cell.angle_alpha   90.00
_cell.angle_beta   90.00
_cell.angle_gamma   90.00
#
_symmetry.space_group_name_H-M   'P 1'
#
loop_
_entity.id
_entity.type
_entity.pdbx_description
1 polymer ?
#
loop_
_entity_poly.entity_id
_entity_poly.type
_entity_poly.pdbx_seq_one_letter_code
_entity_poly.pdbx_strand_id
1 'polypeptide(L)'
;VATPCNGHGVCEAQTGTCTCDQSSAGHWAGPGCNECAAGWYGPACDGECPRCQDGACRDGVAGDGTCDCAAFVYGPLCSQLCPGGKADPCSGHGTCDDGSDGSGACTCASGFLGPACGG
;
A
#
# COMPACT_ATOMS: atom_id res chain seq x y z
N VAL A 1 -12.67 -25.45 19.72
CA VAL A 1 -13.92 -25.31 18.93
C VAL A 1 -13.66 -24.19 17.94
N ALA A 2 -13.79 -24.44 16.64
CA ALA A 2 -13.68 -23.37 15.64
C ALA A 2 -14.93 -22.48 15.74
N THR A 3 -14.76 -21.17 15.86
CA THR A 3 -15.88 -20.22 15.81
C THR A 3 -16.38 -20.16 14.36
N PRO A 4 -17.69 -20.30 14.09
CA PRO A 4 -18.22 -20.17 12.73
C PRO A 4 -17.78 -18.83 12.11
N CYS A 5 -17.34 -18.87 10.85
CA CYS A 5 -16.85 -17.70 10.11
C CYS A 5 -15.80 -16.87 10.86
N ASN A 6 -14.94 -17.55 11.65
CA ASN A 6 -13.92 -16.94 12.51
C ASN A 6 -14.44 -15.88 13.51
N GLY A 7 -15.76 -15.83 13.74
CA GLY A 7 -16.37 -14.79 14.58
C GLY A 7 -16.53 -13.43 13.90
N HIS A 8 -16.36 -13.37 12.58
CA HIS A 8 -16.41 -12.15 11.77
C HIS A 8 -17.54 -12.20 10.72
N GLY A 9 -18.60 -12.95 11.04
CA GLY A 9 -19.73 -13.12 10.16
C GLY A 9 -20.73 -14.16 10.66
N VAL A 10 -21.77 -14.37 9.86
CA VAL A 10 -22.84 -15.32 10.13
C VAL A 10 -22.73 -16.52 9.20
N CYS A 11 -22.78 -17.73 9.77
CA CYS A 11 -22.72 -18.99 9.02
C CYS A 11 -24.13 -19.49 8.70
N GLU A 12 -24.39 -19.76 7.41
CA GLU A 12 -25.60 -20.45 6.95
C GLU A 12 -25.49 -21.95 7.28
N ALA A 13 -26.44 -22.46 8.07
CA ALA A 13 -26.33 -23.81 8.66
C ALA A 13 -26.42 -24.96 7.65
N GLN A 14 -27.01 -24.73 6.48
CA GLN A 14 -27.23 -25.76 5.47
C GLN A 14 -26.09 -25.86 4.46
N THR A 15 -25.53 -24.73 4.04
CA THR A 15 -24.50 -24.67 2.99
C THR A 15 -23.09 -24.50 3.57
N GLY A 16 -22.97 -24.08 4.84
CA GLY A 16 -21.71 -23.69 5.45
C GLY A 16 -21.14 -22.39 4.88
N THR A 17 -21.94 -21.61 4.15
CA THR A 17 -21.53 -20.33 3.57
C THR A 17 -21.49 -19.25 4.64
N CYS A 18 -20.43 -18.45 4.66
CA CYS A 18 -20.29 -17.30 5.54
C CYS A 18 -20.73 -16.01 4.86
N THR A 19 -21.50 -15.19 5.58
CA THR A 19 -21.73 -13.79 5.26
C THR A 19 -20.90 -12.95 6.21
N CYS A 20 -19.90 -12.23 5.69
CA CYS A 20 -18.91 -11.52 6.49
C CYS A 20 -19.36 -10.12 6.92
N ASP A 21 -18.88 -9.69 8.09
CA ASP A 21 -19.19 -8.38 8.65
C ASP A 21 -18.49 -7.27 7.87
N GLN A 22 -19.22 -6.18 7.63
CA GLN A 22 -18.76 -4.97 6.94
C GLN A 22 -19.15 -3.75 7.78
N SER A 23 -18.41 -3.51 8.88
CA SER A 23 -18.78 -2.49 9.87
C SER A 23 -17.57 -1.80 10.46
N SER A 24 -17.80 -0.80 11.32
CA SER A 24 -16.73 -0.13 12.07
C SER A 24 -15.95 -1.06 13.02
N ALA A 25 -16.44 -2.28 13.29
CA ALA A 25 -15.70 -3.29 14.06
C ALA A 25 -14.76 -4.14 13.18
N GLY A 26 -14.81 -3.98 11.86
CA GLY A 26 -13.96 -4.66 10.89
C GLY A 26 -14.68 -4.93 9.56
N HIS A 27 -13.91 -4.91 8.48
CA HIS A 27 -14.38 -5.18 7.12
C HIS A 27 -13.78 -6.48 6.61
N TRP A 28 -14.52 -7.58 6.77
CA TRP A 28 -14.04 -8.94 6.57
C TRP A 28 -14.52 -9.53 5.26
N ALA A 29 -13.67 -10.35 4.63
CA ALA A 29 -13.94 -11.01 3.37
C ALA A 29 -13.37 -12.44 3.36
N GLY A 30 -13.57 -13.11 2.24
CA GLY A 30 -13.17 -14.50 2.03
C GLY A 30 -14.23 -15.51 2.52
N PRO A 31 -14.08 -16.79 2.15
CA PRO A 31 -15.06 -17.83 2.45
C PRO A 31 -15.21 -18.13 3.95
N GLY A 32 -14.22 -17.77 4.76
CA GLY A 32 -14.22 -17.93 6.22
C GLY A 32 -14.26 -16.63 7.01
N CYS A 33 -14.40 -15.46 6.36
CA CYS A 33 -14.32 -14.14 7.01
C CYS A 33 -13.01 -13.94 7.80
N ASN A 34 -11.89 -14.36 7.21
CA ASN A 34 -10.55 -14.30 7.81
C ASN A 34 -9.56 -13.48 6.98
N GLU A 35 -10.07 -12.76 5.99
CA GLU A 35 -9.33 -11.86 5.13
C GLU A 35 -9.96 -10.47 5.27
N CYS A 36 -9.22 -9.41 4.95
CA CYS A 36 -9.83 -8.09 4.88
C CYS A 36 -10.53 -7.91 3.54
N ALA A 37 -11.63 -7.15 3.53
CA ALA A 37 -12.17 -6.62 2.29
C ALA A 37 -11.12 -5.74 1.59
N ALA A 38 -11.17 -5.67 0.26
CA ALA A 38 -10.22 -4.90 -0.53
C ALA A 38 -10.15 -3.44 -0.04
N GLY A 39 -8.93 -2.95 0.17
CA GLY A 39 -8.71 -1.59 0.69
C GLY A 39 -8.83 -1.47 2.21
N TRP A 40 -8.94 -2.59 2.94
CA TRP A 40 -8.87 -2.62 4.40
C TRP A 40 -7.65 -3.39 4.87
N TYR A 41 -7.06 -2.95 5.97
CA TYR A 41 -5.82 -3.51 6.50
C TYR A 41 -5.83 -3.63 8.02
N GLY A 42 -4.81 -4.33 8.51
CA GLY A 42 -4.57 -4.55 9.93
C GLY A 42 -5.26 -5.80 10.46
N PRO A 43 -4.89 -6.23 11.67
CA PRO A 43 -5.34 -7.50 12.23
C PRO A 43 -6.84 -7.59 12.50
N ALA A 44 -7.54 -6.45 12.55
CA ALA A 44 -8.98 -6.36 12.71
C ALA A 44 -9.73 -5.86 11.45
N CYS A 45 -9.01 -5.63 10.35
CA CYS A 45 -9.55 -5.07 9.11
C CYS A 45 -10.36 -3.77 9.31
N ASP A 46 -9.91 -2.94 10.25
CA ASP A 46 -10.51 -1.66 10.64
C ASP A 46 -9.72 -0.45 10.13
N GLY A 47 -8.50 -0.66 9.61
CA GLY A 47 -7.72 0.36 8.92
C GLY A 47 -8.16 0.52 7.46
N GLU A 48 -8.55 1.73 7.06
CA GLU A 48 -8.87 2.05 5.66
C GLU A 48 -7.61 2.48 4.91
N CYS A 49 -7.33 1.83 3.78
CA CYS A 49 -6.21 2.18 2.93
C CYS A 49 -6.33 3.62 2.40
N PRO A 50 -5.25 4.42 2.48
CA PRO A 50 -5.22 5.71 1.82
C PRO A 50 -5.18 5.54 0.31
N ARG A 51 -5.45 6.63 -0.42
CA ARG A 51 -5.34 6.66 -1.88
C ARG A 51 -3.88 6.80 -2.31
N CYS A 52 -3.19 5.67 -2.46
CA CYS A 52 -1.89 5.61 -3.14
C CYS A 52 -2.08 6.03 -4.61
N GLN A 53 -1.46 7.13 -5.05
CA GLN A 53 -1.68 7.63 -6.41
C GLN A 53 -1.00 6.76 -7.46
N ASP A 54 0.31 6.58 -7.32
CA ASP A 54 1.14 5.79 -8.23
C ASP A 54 1.83 4.67 -7.45
N GLY A 55 1.00 3.82 -6.86
CA GLY A 55 1.41 2.74 -5.97
C GLY A 55 0.21 1.91 -5.49
N ALA A 56 0.48 0.87 -4.72
CA ALA A 56 -0.53 0.00 -4.12
C ALA A 56 -0.50 0.13 -2.60
N CYS A 57 -1.66 0.08 -1.95
CA CYS A 57 -1.70 0.00 -0.49
C CYS A 57 -1.31 -1.40 -0.01
N ARG A 58 -0.54 -1.49 1.07
CA ARG A 58 -0.28 -2.73 1.79
C ARG A 58 -1.51 -3.09 2.63
N ASP A 59 -2.49 -3.72 1.97
CA ASP A 59 -3.77 -4.13 2.54
C ASP A 59 -3.77 -5.55 3.13
N GLY A 60 -4.91 -5.99 3.67
CA GLY A 60 -5.07 -7.31 4.28
C GLY A 60 -4.69 -7.38 5.76
N VAL A 61 -4.87 -8.56 6.34
CA VAL A 61 -4.73 -8.80 7.80
C VAL A 61 -3.32 -8.53 8.33
N ALA A 62 -2.31 -8.67 7.47
CA ALA A 62 -0.90 -8.38 7.76
C ALA A 62 -0.45 -7.02 7.20
N GLY A 63 -1.34 -6.32 6.50
CA GLY A 63 -1.09 -5.00 5.94
C GLY A 63 -1.00 -3.93 7.01
N ASP A 64 -0.22 -2.90 6.75
CA ASP A 64 -0.02 -1.74 7.63
C ASP A 64 -0.55 -0.42 7.04
N GLY A 65 -1.18 -0.48 5.86
CA GLY A 65 -1.82 0.67 5.23
C GLY A 65 -0.87 1.64 4.54
N THR A 66 0.44 1.38 4.55
CA THR A 66 1.39 2.21 3.80
C THR A 66 1.32 1.91 2.30
N CYS A 67 1.85 2.82 1.47
CA CYS A 67 1.85 2.65 0.03
C CYS A 67 3.18 2.07 -0.49
N ASP A 68 3.11 1.00 -1.27
CA ASP A 68 4.23 0.55 -2.10
C ASP A 68 4.24 1.35 -3.40
N CYS A 69 5.14 2.33 -3.49
CA CYS A 69 5.23 3.21 -4.66
C CYS A 69 5.79 2.49 -5.88
N ALA A 70 5.29 2.86 -7.05
CA ALA A 70 5.95 2.53 -8.31
C ALA A 70 7.34 3.19 -8.38
N ALA A 71 8.24 2.62 -9.18
CA ALA A 71 9.59 3.13 -9.36
C ALA A 71 9.60 4.62 -9.73
N PHE A 72 10.55 5.34 -9.15
CA PHE A 72 10.80 6.77 -9.34
C PHE A 72 9.68 7.70 -8.86
N VAL A 73 8.84 7.19 -7.96
CA VAL A 73 7.81 7.93 -7.24
C VAL A 73 8.09 7.85 -5.75
N TYR A 74 7.89 8.95 -5.04
CA TYR A 74 8.17 9.02 -3.61
C TYR A 74 7.07 9.70 -2.82
N GLY A 75 7.22 9.62 -1.50
CA GLY A 75 6.34 10.19 -0.50
C GLY A 75 5.23 9.24 -0.07
N PRO A 76 4.58 9.49 1.07
CA PRO A 76 3.72 8.52 1.76
C PRO A 76 2.49 8.08 0.97
N LEU A 77 2.09 8.86 -0.04
CA LEU A 77 0.95 8.58 -0.93
C LEU A 77 1.38 8.32 -2.38
N CYS A 78 2.68 8.18 -2.65
CA CYS A 78 3.23 7.98 -3.99
C CYS A 78 2.73 9.01 -5.00
N SER A 79 2.77 10.29 -4.62
CA SER A 79 2.22 11.40 -5.42
C SER A 79 3.31 12.30 -6.01
N GLN A 80 4.57 12.08 -5.66
CA GLN A 80 5.68 12.93 -6.07
C GLN A 80 6.63 12.16 -6.99
N LEU A 81 7.03 12.78 -8.09
CA LEU A 81 8.00 12.21 -9.03
C LEU A 81 9.42 12.64 -8.66
N CYS A 82 10.37 11.72 -8.78
CA CYS A 82 11.79 12.05 -8.71
C CYS A 82 12.16 13.22 -9.66
N PRO A 83 13.15 14.05 -9.31
CA PRO A 83 13.66 15.08 -10.22
C PRO A 83 14.01 14.48 -11.59
N GLY A 84 13.65 15.13 -12.69
CA GLY A 84 13.79 14.57 -14.05
C GLY A 84 12.68 13.59 -14.48
N GLY A 85 11.79 13.21 -13.56
CA GLY A 85 10.64 12.35 -13.83
C GLY A 85 10.99 10.87 -13.91
N LYS A 86 10.02 10.02 -14.26
CA LYS A 86 10.22 8.56 -14.37
C LYS A 86 11.09 8.14 -15.55
N ALA A 87 11.11 8.95 -16.60
CA ALA A 87 11.87 8.64 -17.81
C ALA A 87 13.37 8.83 -17.59
N ASP A 88 13.75 9.96 -16.98
CA ASP A 88 15.14 10.33 -16.71
C ASP A 88 15.30 10.74 -15.23
N PRO A 89 15.11 9.81 -14.27
CA PRO A 89 15.23 10.12 -12.86
C PRO A 89 16.64 10.63 -12.55
N CYS A 90 16.71 11.71 -11.77
CA CYS A 90 17.93 12.47 -11.51
C CYS A 90 18.66 12.86 -12.80
N SER A 91 17.89 13.30 -13.81
CA SER A 91 18.37 13.64 -15.16
C SER A 91 19.19 12.53 -15.83
N GLY A 92 19.00 11.27 -15.43
CA GLY A 92 19.77 10.13 -15.93
C GLY A 92 21.19 10.02 -15.35
N HIS A 93 21.52 10.84 -14.36
CA HIS A 93 22.87 11.01 -13.82
C HIS A 93 22.94 10.80 -12.31
N GLY A 94 22.01 10.01 -11.76
CA GLY A 94 22.00 9.68 -10.35
C GLY A 94 20.96 8.63 -9.98
N THR A 95 20.86 8.36 -8.68
CA THR A 95 19.82 7.50 -8.10
C THR A 95 18.92 8.35 -7.22
N CYS A 96 17.61 8.18 -7.38
CA CYS A 96 16.61 8.87 -6.56
C CYS A 96 16.30 8.04 -5.31
N ASP A 97 16.13 8.72 -4.18
CA ASP A 97 15.53 8.16 -2.97
C ASP A 97 14.00 8.11 -3.12
N ASP A 98 13.50 7.03 -3.72
CA ASP A 98 12.10 6.79 -4.02
C ASP A 98 11.40 5.88 -2.98
N GLY A 99 10.09 5.63 -3.15
CA GLY A 99 9.28 4.87 -2.18
C GLY A 99 8.49 5.73 -1.19
N SER A 100 7.66 5.09 -0.36
CA SER A 100 6.77 5.78 0.60
C SER A 100 7.51 6.65 1.59
N ASP A 101 8.69 6.21 2.01
CA ASP A 101 9.56 6.91 2.94
C ASP A 101 10.66 7.72 2.22
N GLY A 102 10.73 7.62 0.90
CA GLY A 102 11.71 8.30 0.08
C GLY A 102 11.51 9.82 0.09
N SER A 103 12.61 10.56 0.12
CA SER A 103 12.59 12.03 0.13
C SER A 103 12.63 12.65 -1.27
N GLY A 104 12.81 11.83 -2.31
CA GLY A 104 13.03 12.28 -3.69
C GLY A 104 14.41 12.88 -3.93
N ALA A 105 15.34 12.77 -2.98
CA ALA A 105 16.68 13.31 -3.12
C ALA A 105 17.50 12.50 -4.13
N CYS A 106 18.26 13.19 -4.96
CA CYS A 106 19.14 12.57 -5.93
C CYS A 106 20.56 12.44 -5.40
N THR A 107 21.11 11.23 -5.48
CA THR A 107 22.54 10.97 -5.31
C THR A 107 23.20 10.97 -6.68
N CYS A 108 23.98 12.02 -6.97
CA CYS A 108 24.58 12.22 -8.30
C CYS A 108 25.81 11.35 -8.56
N ALA A 109 25.95 10.91 -9.81
CA ALA A 109 27.17 10.30 -10.32
C ALA A 109 28.31 11.33 -10.38
N SER A 110 29.56 10.83 -10.47
CA SER A 110 30.74 11.69 -10.51
C SER A 110 30.71 12.66 -11.69
N GLY A 111 30.94 13.95 -11.41
CA GLY A 111 30.95 15.02 -12.41
C GLY A 111 29.59 15.70 -12.64
N PHE A 112 28.52 15.25 -11.97
CA PHE A 112 27.20 15.87 -12.02
C PHE A 112 26.84 16.52 -10.69
N LEU A 113 26.19 17.67 -10.77
CA LEU A 113 25.85 18.50 -9.62
C LEU A 113 24.39 18.97 -9.64
N GLY A 114 23.94 19.46 -8.49
CA GLY A 114 22.61 20.02 -8.30
C GLY A 114 21.56 18.99 -7.87
N PRO A 115 20.35 19.45 -7.50
CA PRO A 115 19.31 18.61 -6.91
C PRO A 115 18.73 17.57 -7.87
N ALA A 116 18.94 17.73 -9.17
CA ALA A 116 18.52 16.81 -10.22
C ALA A 116 19.71 16.20 -11.00
N CYS A 117 20.96 16.45 -10.60
CA CYS A 117 22.16 15.95 -11.29
C CYS A 117 22.30 16.34 -12.78
N GLY A 118 21.74 17.48 -13.18
CA GLY A 118 21.80 17.95 -14.58
C GLY A 118 22.88 18.99 -14.88
N GLY A 119 23.68 19.38 -13.88
CA GLY A 119 24.69 20.46 -13.99
C GLY A 119 26.12 19.99 -13.82
#